data_AF-A0A524CFV4-F1
#
_entry.id   AF-A0A524CFV4-F1
#
_cell.length_a   1.000
_cell.length_b   1.000
_cell.length_c   1.000
_cell.angle_alpha   90.00
_cell.angle_beta   90.00
_cell.angle_gamma   90.00
#
_symmetry.space_group_name_H-M   'P 1'
#
loop_
_entity.id
_entity.type
_entity.pdbx_description
1 polymer ?
#
loop_
_entity_poly.entity_id
_entity_poly.type
_entity_poly.pdbx_seq_one_letter_code
_entity_poly.pdbx_strand_id
1 'polypeptide(L)' 'IPSKEEIKDLIKKAIEVIPVEKLWVNPDCGLKTRNWKEVIPSLGNMVEAARELRTSQRDK' A
#
# COMPACT_ATOMS: atom_id res chain seq x y z
N ILE A 1 8.71 8.10 6.94
CA ILE A 1 7.78 6.94 7.03
C ILE A 1 6.44 7.44 6.54
N PRO A 2 5.96 7.01 5.35
CA PRO A 2 4.65 7.42 4.85
C PRO A 2 3.54 6.95 5.79
N SER A 3 2.53 7.78 5.96
CA SER A 3 1.32 7.44 6.71
C SER A 3 0.47 6.42 5.94
N LYS A 4 -0.40 5.72 6.65
CA LYS A 4 -1.37 4.80 6.04
C LYS A 4 -2.30 5.51 5.04
N GLU A 5 -2.74 6.73 5.35
CA GLU A 5 -3.67 7.47 4.48
C GLU A 5 -3.00 7.91 3.17
N GLU A 6 -1.75 8.38 3.22
CA GLU A 6 -0.98 8.68 1.99
C GLU A 6 -0.88 7.45 1.06
N ILE A 7 -0.62 6.27 1.63
CA ILE A 7 -0.55 5.02 0.85
C ILE A 7 -1.93 4.64 0.31
N LYS A 8 -3.01 4.77 1.10
CA LYS A 8 -4.38 4.50 0.64
C LYS A 8 -4.75 5.36 -0.56
N ASP A 9 -4.40 6.64 -0.54
CA ASP A 9 -4.72 7.55 -1.63
C ASP A 9 -3.96 7.23 -2.91
N LEU A 10 -2.72 6.76 -2.82
CA LEU A 10 -1.98 6.24 -3.98
C LEU A 10 -2.61 4.96 -4.54
N ILE A 11 -3.03 4.03 -3.68
CA ILE A 11 -3.68 2.79 -4.12
C ILE A 11 -5.04 3.11 -4.79
N LYS A 12 -5.84 4.03 -4.24
CA LYS A 12 -7.11 4.45 -4.85
C LYS A 12 -6.91 4.98 -6.27
N LYS A 13 -5.90 5.83 -6.50
CA LYS A 13 -5.55 6.33 -7.84
C LYS A 13 -5.16 5.19 -8.79
N ALA A 14 -4.43 4.19 -8.30
CA ALA A 14 -4.08 3.03 -9.12
C ALA A 14 -5.31 2.19 -9.52
N ILE A 15 -6.29 2.02 -8.60
CA ILE A 15 -7.52 1.28 -8.87
C ILE A 15 -8.39 1.96 -9.95
N GLU A 16 -8.30 3.28 -10.11
CA GLU A 16 -9.03 4.00 -11.16
C GLU A 16 -8.56 3.62 -12.57
N VAL A 17 -7.33 3.09 -12.72
CA VAL A 17 -6.72 2.81 -14.03
C VAL A 17 -6.24 1.36 -14.21
N ILE A 18 -6.12 0.58 -13.14
CA ILE A 18 -5.69 -0.83 -13.15
C ILE A 18 -6.80 -1.69 -12.52
N PRO A 19 -7.29 -2.74 -13.21
CA PRO A 19 -8.23 -3.69 -12.62
C PRO A 19 -7.67 -4.27 -11.31
N VAL A 20 -8.49 -4.30 -10.25
CA VAL A 20 -8.06 -4.61 -8.88
C VAL A 20 -7.42 -5.99 -8.79
N GLU A 21 -7.92 -6.96 -9.54
CA GLU A 21 -7.39 -8.33 -9.62
C GLU A 21 -5.98 -8.43 -10.23
N LYS A 22 -5.51 -7.37 -10.90
CA LYS A 22 -4.16 -7.26 -11.47
C LYS A 22 -3.24 -6.34 -10.67
N LEU A 23 -3.76 -5.61 -9.68
CA LEU A 23 -2.99 -4.62 -8.93
C LEU A 23 -2.26 -5.26 -7.74
N TRP A 24 -0.93 -5.09 -7.71
CA TRP A 24 -0.08 -5.45 -6.58
C TRP A 24 0.40 -4.19 -5.85
N VAL A 25 0.57 -4.29 -4.54
CA VAL A 25 1.10 -3.21 -3.69
C VAL A 25 2.44 -3.64 -3.14
N ASN A 26 3.50 -2.91 -3.52
CA ASN A 26 4.87 -3.13 -3.09
C ASN A 26 5.63 -1.80 -3.03
N PRO A 27 6.78 -1.72 -2.34
CA PRO A 27 7.65 -0.57 -2.41
C PRO A 27 8.28 -0.45 -3.81
N ASP A 28 8.72 0.75 -4.17
CA ASP A 28 9.34 1.02 -5.48
C ASP A 28 10.56 0.13 -5.79
N CYS A 29 11.35 -0.22 -4.76
CA CYS A 29 12.56 -1.02 -4.92
C CYS A 29 12.92 -1.77 -3.62
N GLY A 30 14.02 -2.51 -3.65
CA GLY A 30 14.57 -3.20 -2.48
C GLY A 30 14.96 -2.24 -1.35
N LEU A 31 14.94 -2.75 -0.12
CA LEU A 31 15.10 -1.95 1.10
C LEU A 31 16.53 -1.95 1.66
N LYS A 32 17.53 -2.41 0.89
CA LYS A 32 18.93 -2.58 1.34
C LYS A 32 19.54 -1.31 1.96
N THR A 33 19.11 -0.13 1.50
CA THR A 33 19.63 1.18 1.92
C THR A 33 18.77 1.86 2.98
N ARG A 34 17.75 1.17 3.52
CA ARG A 34 16.81 1.69 4.51
C ARG A 34 17.09 1.12 5.90
N ASN A 35 16.71 1.86 6.93
CA ASN A 35 16.87 1.45 8.33
C ASN A 35 15.64 0.70 8.84
N TRP A 36 15.82 -0.24 9.77
CA TRP A 36 14.68 -0.98 10.35
C TRP A 36 13.64 -0.08 11.04
N LYS A 37 14.09 1.01 11.67
CA LYS A 37 13.21 1.99 12.33
C LYS A 37 12.24 2.69 11.37
N GLU A 38 12.57 2.75 10.09
CA GLU A 38 11.66 3.29 9.06
C GLU A 38 10.95 2.18 8.27
N VAL A 39 11.62 1.06 8.01
CA VAL A 39 11.08 -0.03 7.19
C VAL A 39 9.87 -0.68 7.85
N ILE A 40 9.98 -1.08 9.11
CA ILE A 40 8.91 -1.81 9.80
C ILE A 40 7.60 -1.01 9.83
N PRO A 41 7.57 0.25 10.30
CA PRO A 41 6.33 1.02 10.29
C PRO A 41 5.85 1.37 8.88
N SER A 42 6.75 1.61 7.91
CA SER A 42 6.33 1.92 6.52
C SER A 42 5.63 0.72 5.88
N LEU A 43 6.20 -0.48 6.03
CA LEU A 43 5.59 -1.71 5.52
C LEU A 43 4.31 -2.07 6.28
N GLY A 44 4.27 -1.83 7.59
CA GLY A 44 3.06 -1.98 8.40
C GLY A 44 1.91 -1.14 7.85
N ASN A 45 2.14 0.16 7.69
CA ASN A 45 1.17 1.09 7.12
C ASN A 45 0.72 0.67 5.70
N MET A 46 1.64 0.20 4.86
CA MET A 46 1.34 -0.26 3.50
C MET A 46 0.43 -1.50 3.48
N VAL A 47 0.71 -2.47 4.34
CA VAL A 47 -0.10 -3.70 4.46
C VAL A 47 -1.49 -3.38 5.02
N GLU A 48 -1.58 -2.52 6.02
CA GLU A 48 -2.86 -2.09 6.59
C GLU A 48 -3.72 -1.33 5.58
N ALA A 49 -3.15 -0.37 4.85
CA ALA A 49 -3.80 0.34 3.76
C ALA A 49 -4.41 -0.62 2.72
N ALA A 50 -3.62 -1.60 2.28
CA ALA A 50 -4.07 -2.59 1.30
C ALA A 50 -5.19 -3.51 1.86
N ARG A 51 -5.13 -3.88 3.16
CA ARG A 51 -6.17 -4.70 3.81
C ARG A 51 -7.51 -3.97 3.91
N GLU A 52 -7.50 -2.70 4.31
CA GLU A 52 -8.71 -1.88 4.39
C GLU A 52 -9.40 -1.78 3.03
N LEU A 53 -8.65 -1.40 1.99
CA LEU A 53 -9.19 -1.26 0.64
C LEU A 53 -9.66 -2.60 0.05
N ARG A 54 -8.96 -3.72 0.35
CA ARG A 54 -9.40 -5.05 -0.08
C ARG A 54 -10.75 -5.43 0.51
N THR A 55 -11.03 -5.03 1.75
CA THR A 55 -12.34 -5.26 2.38
C THR A 55 -13.40 -4.44 1.63
N SER A 56 -13.17 -3.13 1.46
CA SER A 56 -14.11 -2.24 0.76
C SER A 56 -14.37 -2.62 -0.71
N GLN A 57 -13.41 -3.26 -1.39
CA GLN A 57 -13.58 -3.72 -2.78
C GLN A 57 -14.27 -5.08 -2.89
N ARG A 58 -14.37 -5.87 -1.82
CA ARG A 58 -15.19 -7.10 -1.79
C ARG A 58 -16.66 -6.82 -1.55
N ASP A 59 -16.94 -5.74 -0.82
CA ASP A 59 -18.30 -5.31 -0.48
C ASP A 59 -18.97 -4.47 -1.59
N LYS A 60 -18.26 -4.23 -2.70
CA LYS A 60 -18.77 -3.61 -3.93
C LYS A 60 -19.13 -4.68 -4.95
#